data_AF-S9PHA1-F1
#
_entry.id   AF-S9PHA1-F1
#
_cell.length_a   1.000
_cell.length_b   1.000
_cell.length_c   1.000
_cell.angle_alpha   90.00
_cell.angle_beta   90.00
_cell.angle_gamma   90.00
#
_symmetry.space_group_name_H-M   'P 1'
#
loop_
_entity.id
_entity.type
_entity.pdbx_description
1 polymer ?
#
loop_
_entity_poly.entity_id
_entity_poly.type
_entity_poly.pdbx_seq_one_letter_code
_entity_poly.pdbx_strand_id
1 'polypeptide(L)'
;MDPDGVAETVAQQFRHPGDAPHVPPEGLPSLKLPWDIPAPEIPHFLGWLNYWSAAAANAIGFPDPARDAEMLARSRRTATGGWVVRLTEAPLDLDNPAHLDALRRAYERFPEIGGRSTP
;
A
#
# COMPACT_ATOMS: atom_id res chain seq x y z
N MET A 1 13.79 -5.34 14.52
CA MET A 1 13.88 -4.31 13.47
C MET A 1 13.58 -2.96 14.09
N ASP A 2 14.33 -1.92 13.71
CA ASP A 2 14.01 -0.53 14.05
C ASP A 2 12.84 -0.07 13.16
N PRO A 3 11.72 0.44 13.69
CA PRO A 3 10.64 0.99 12.87
C PRO A 3 11.10 2.04 11.85
N ASP A 4 12.25 2.69 12.08
CA ASP A 4 12.83 3.68 11.18
C ASP A 4 13.26 3.09 9.83
N GLY A 5 13.71 1.82 9.78
CA GLY A 5 14.16 1.18 8.53
C GLY A 5 13.02 0.87 7.54
N VAL A 6 11.83 0.57 8.05
CA VAL A 6 10.63 0.40 7.20
C VAL A 6 10.21 1.74 6.61
N ALA A 7 10.20 2.80 7.43
CA ALA A 7 9.83 4.13 6.99
C ALA A 7 10.79 4.67 5.92
N GLU A 8 12.10 4.46 6.09
CA GLU A 8 13.11 4.83 5.10
C GLU A 8 12.89 4.09 3.77
N THR A 9 12.67 2.78 3.82
CA THR A 9 12.42 1.98 2.61
C THR A 9 11.15 2.42 1.87
N VAL A 10 10.07 2.70 2.59
CA VAL A 10 8.84 3.24 2.00
C VAL A 10 9.10 4.62 1.39
N ALA A 11 9.90 5.48 2.03
CA ALA A 11 10.26 6.78 1.49
C ALA A 11 11.00 6.67 0.15
N GLN A 12 11.85 5.65 -0.01
CA GLN A 12 12.57 5.38 -1.26
C GLN A 12 11.66 4.92 -2.41
N GLN A 13 10.39 4.58 -2.16
CA GLN A 13 9.44 4.29 -3.22
C GLN A 13 8.98 5.56 -3.96
N PHE A 14 9.01 6.73 -3.32
CA PHE A 14 8.53 7.97 -3.95
C PHE A 14 9.52 8.47 -5.01
N ARG A 15 8.98 8.88 -6.16
CA ARG A 15 9.75 9.46 -7.26
C ARG A 15 9.28 10.87 -7.54
N HIS A 16 10.20 11.83 -7.65
CA HIS A 16 9.84 13.18 -8.05
C HIS A 16 9.63 13.28 -9.58
N PRO A 17 8.73 14.16 -10.03
CA PRO A 17 8.62 14.49 -11.44
C PRO A 17 9.96 14.96 -12.01
N GLY A 18 10.46 14.30 -13.05
CA GLY A 18 11.72 14.63 -13.71
C GLY A 18 12.94 13.82 -13.26
N ASP A 19 12.83 13.03 -12.18
CA ASP A 19 13.90 12.11 -11.78
C ASP A 19 14.17 11.07 -12.88
N ALA A 20 15.36 10.48 -12.91
CA ALA A 20 15.55 9.26 -13.71
C ALA A 20 14.60 8.16 -13.21
N PRO A 21 14.18 7.20 -14.05
CA PRO A 21 13.56 5.98 -13.55
C PRO A 21 14.50 5.34 -12.52
N HIS A 22 14.06 5.22 -11.27
CA HIS A 22 14.77 4.47 -10.24
C HIS A 22 13.96 3.25 -9.87
N VAL A 23 14.66 2.16 -9.57
CA VAL A 23 14.05 0.94 -9.05
C VAL A 23 14.17 1.04 -7.53
N PRO A 24 13.04 1.19 -6.80
CA PRO A 24 13.07 1.16 -5.35
C PRO A 24 13.70 -0.15 -4.85
N PRO A 25 14.30 -0.15 -3.65
CA PRO A 25 14.85 -1.35 -3.05
C PRO A 25 13.77 -2.43 -2.90
N GLU A 26 14.22 -3.67 -2.74
CA GLU A 26 13.33 -4.78 -2.42
C GLU A 26 12.21 -5.01 -3.45
N GLY A 27 12.43 -4.65 -4.72
CA GLY A 27 11.47 -4.88 -5.81
C GLY A 27 10.11 -4.21 -5.59
N LEU A 28 10.06 -3.19 -4.71
CA LEU A 28 8.86 -2.41 -4.45
C LEU A 28 8.59 -1.45 -5.62
N PRO A 29 7.32 -1.10 -5.89
CA PRO A 29 7.01 -0.23 -7.00
C PRO A 29 7.34 1.23 -6.69
N SER A 30 7.68 1.99 -7.73
CA SER A 30 7.78 3.45 -7.65
C SER A 30 6.38 4.06 -7.47
N LEU A 31 6.26 5.05 -6.59
CA LEU A 31 5.02 5.77 -6.28
C LEU A 31 5.15 7.24 -6.70
N LYS A 32 4.04 7.86 -7.08
CA LYS A 32 3.97 9.32 -7.23
C LYS A 32 4.02 10.01 -5.87
N LEU A 33 4.47 11.26 -5.86
CA LEU A 33 4.31 12.08 -4.66
C LEU A 33 2.82 12.25 -4.32
N PRO A 34 2.45 12.33 -3.03
CA PRO A 34 1.05 12.48 -2.61
C PRO A 34 0.28 13.59 -3.35
N TRP A 35 0.91 14.73 -3.60
CA TRP A 35 0.32 15.90 -4.28
C TRP A 35 0.24 15.77 -5.81
N ASP A 36 0.86 14.73 -6.39
CA ASP A 36 0.75 14.40 -7.82
C ASP A 36 -0.31 13.32 -8.09
N ILE A 37 -0.98 12.81 -7.05
CA ILE A 37 -2.05 11.82 -7.17
C ILE A 37 -3.38 12.56 -7.45
N PRO A 38 -4.05 12.28 -8.58
CA PRO A 38 -5.20 13.07 -9.04
C PRO A 38 -6.46 12.90 -8.18
N ALA A 39 -6.55 11.81 -7.42
CA ALA A 39 -7.69 11.47 -6.58
C ALA A 39 -7.24 11.37 -5.12
N PRO A 40 -7.65 12.30 -4.23
CA PRO A 40 -7.18 12.36 -2.85
C PRO A 40 -7.62 11.15 -2.00
N GLU A 41 -8.60 10.38 -2.47
CA GLU A 41 -9.03 9.13 -1.85
C GLU A 41 -8.09 7.95 -2.14
N ILE A 42 -7.19 8.04 -3.13
CA ILE A 42 -6.23 6.99 -3.42
C ILE A 42 -5.16 6.95 -2.31
N PRO A 43 -4.95 5.81 -1.63
CA PRO A 43 -3.88 5.69 -0.65
C PRO A 43 -2.50 5.96 -1.26
N HIS A 44 -1.65 6.72 -0.55
CA HIS A 44 -0.35 7.14 -1.06
C HIS A 44 0.68 6.00 -1.09
N PHE A 45 0.64 5.11 -0.10
CA PHE A 45 1.54 3.97 0.06
C PHE A 45 0.88 2.91 0.95
N LEU A 46 1.50 1.74 1.04
CA LEU A 46 1.11 0.69 1.96
C LEU A 46 2.07 0.60 3.15
N GLY A 47 1.52 0.52 4.36
CA GLY A 47 2.26 0.20 5.58
C GLY A 47 1.80 -1.14 6.18
N TRP A 48 2.32 -1.50 7.36
CA TRP A 48 1.84 -2.67 8.09
C TRP A 48 0.32 -2.60 8.36
N LEU A 49 -0.11 -1.46 8.91
CA LEU A 49 -1.50 -1.15 9.22
C LEU A 49 -1.95 -0.01 8.29
N ASN A 50 -3.05 -0.24 7.60
CA ASN A 50 -3.61 0.71 6.64
C ASN A 50 -5.00 1.11 7.08
N TYR A 51 -5.28 2.41 7.06
CA TYR A 51 -6.63 2.91 7.15
C TYR A 51 -7.09 3.36 5.77
N TRP A 52 -8.19 2.77 5.30
CA TRP A 52 -8.85 3.16 4.07
C TRP A 52 -10.24 3.69 4.40
N SER A 53 -10.52 4.93 4.03
CA SER A 53 -11.88 5.46 4.09
C SER A 53 -12.81 4.65 3.18
N ALA A 54 -14.12 4.84 3.32
CA ALA A 54 -15.07 4.20 2.40
C ALA A 54 -14.79 4.57 0.93
N ALA A 55 -14.41 5.83 0.67
CA ALA A 55 -14.03 6.30 -0.66
C ALA A 55 -12.72 5.65 -1.16
N ALA A 56 -11.72 5.55 -0.29
CA ALA A 56 -10.45 4.91 -0.63
C ALA A 56 -10.63 3.43 -0.96
N ALA A 57 -11.39 2.71 -0.14
CA ALA A 57 -11.69 1.30 -0.37
C ALA A 57 -12.44 1.09 -1.69
N ASN A 58 -13.40 1.96 -2.02
CA ASN A 58 -14.09 1.93 -3.30
C ASN A 58 -13.13 2.21 -4.48
N ALA A 59 -12.27 3.22 -4.35
CA ALA A 59 -11.33 3.62 -5.41
C ALA A 59 -10.32 2.52 -5.78
N ILE A 60 -9.86 1.73 -4.79
CA ILE A 60 -8.93 0.61 -5.01
C ILE A 60 -9.65 -0.74 -5.22
N GLY A 61 -10.99 -0.74 -5.24
CA GLY A 61 -11.79 -1.96 -5.41
C GLY A 61 -11.66 -2.97 -4.26
N PHE A 62 -11.60 -2.50 -3.02
CA PHE A 62 -11.58 -3.33 -1.81
C PHE A 62 -12.91 -3.23 -1.03
N PRO A 63 -13.46 -4.36 -0.54
CA PRO A 63 -13.00 -5.72 -0.75
C PRO A 63 -13.61 -6.39 -2.00
N ASP A 64 -12.82 -7.24 -2.64
CA ASP A 64 -13.25 -8.30 -3.56
C ASP A 64 -13.21 -9.64 -2.81
N PRO A 65 -14.36 -10.26 -2.48
CA PRO A 65 -14.40 -11.51 -1.72
C PRO A 65 -13.65 -12.68 -2.36
N ALA A 66 -13.51 -12.70 -3.69
CA ALA A 66 -12.82 -13.77 -4.41
C ALA A 66 -11.29 -13.61 -4.36
N ARG A 67 -10.79 -12.39 -4.16
CA ARG A 67 -9.36 -12.06 -4.23
C ARG A 67 -8.76 -11.67 -2.88
N ASP A 68 -9.58 -11.19 -1.95
CA ASP A 68 -9.13 -10.53 -0.73
C ASP A 68 -9.43 -11.33 0.54
N ALA A 69 -9.81 -12.61 0.44
CA ALA A 69 -10.23 -13.42 1.59
C ALA A 69 -9.22 -13.42 2.76
N GLU A 70 -7.93 -13.58 2.47
CA GLU A 70 -6.87 -13.56 3.49
C GLU A 70 -6.73 -12.16 4.12
N MET A 71 -6.79 -11.11 3.30
CA MET A 71 -6.69 -9.73 3.77
C MET A 71 -7.93 -9.32 4.59
N LEU A 72 -9.11 -9.78 4.18
CA LEU A 72 -10.39 -9.61 4.88
C LEU A 72 -10.38 -10.25 6.26
N ALA A 73 -9.80 -11.46 6.40
CA ALA A 73 -9.66 -12.11 7.70
C ALA A 73 -8.84 -11.26 8.70
N ARG A 74 -7.95 -10.40 8.19
CA ARG A 74 -7.11 -9.49 8.98
C ARG A 74 -7.65 -8.06 9.06
N SER A 75 -8.83 -7.82 8.51
CA SER A 75 -9.42 -6.49 8.37
C SER A 75 -10.59 -6.26 9.32
N ARG A 76 -10.80 -5.00 9.71
CA ARG A 76 -11.96 -4.57 10.48
C ARG A 76 -12.66 -3.41 9.80
N ARG A 77 -13.96 -3.53 9.56
CA ARG A 77 -14.80 -2.44 9.08
C ARG A 77 -15.06 -1.42 10.19
N THR A 78 -14.95 -0.13 9.89
CA THR A 78 -15.24 0.96 10.82
C THR A 78 -16.73 1.34 10.78
N ALA A 79 -17.20 2.07 11.80
CA ALA A 79 -18.58 2.57 11.84
C ALA A 79 -18.92 3.52 10.68
N THR A 80 -17.91 4.22 10.14
CA THR A 80 -18.04 5.12 8.99
C THR A 80 -17.90 4.39 7.64
N GLY A 81 -17.84 3.06 7.64
CA GLY A 81 -17.76 2.24 6.43
C GLY A 81 -16.36 2.10 5.84
N GLY A 82 -15.33 2.66 6.47
CA GLY A 82 -13.94 2.44 6.12
C GLY A 82 -13.40 1.11 6.64
N TRP A 83 -12.10 0.89 6.45
CA TRP A 83 -11.40 -0.34 6.79
C TRP A 83 -10.09 -0.06 7.49
N VAL A 84 -9.81 -0.84 8.53
CA VAL A 84 -8.48 -0.98 9.11
C VAL A 84 -7.96 -2.34 8.68
N VAL A 85 -6.85 -2.37 7.94
CA VAL A 85 -6.32 -3.55 7.27
C VAL A 85 -4.88 -3.81 7.71
N ARG A 86 -4.59 -5.03 8.17
CA ARG A 86 -3.23 -5.49 8.45
C ARG A 86 -2.71 -6.31 7.26
N LEU A 87 -1.54 -5.95 6.75
CA LEU A 87 -0.89 -6.73 5.67
C LEU A 87 -0.39 -8.08 6.17
N THR A 88 0.12 -8.12 7.40
CA THR A 88 0.74 -9.29 8.04
C THR A 88 0.26 -9.40 9.49
N GLU A 89 0.30 -10.60 10.07
CA GLU A 89 -0.10 -10.83 11.46
C GLU A 89 0.84 -10.13 12.45
N ALA A 90 2.15 -10.19 12.18
CA ALA A 90 3.18 -9.47 12.92
C ALA A 90 3.48 -8.12 12.26
N PRO A 91 4.08 -7.15 13.00
CA PRO A 91 4.59 -5.92 12.42
C PRO A 91 5.43 -6.17 11.16
N LEU A 92 5.23 -5.33 10.15
CA LEU A 92 5.94 -5.44 8.87
C LEU A 92 7.45 -5.39 9.12
N ASP A 93 8.14 -6.34 8.50
CA ASP A 93 9.59 -6.54 8.63
C ASP A 93 10.10 -6.82 7.22
N LEU A 94 10.81 -5.87 6.63
CA LEU A 94 11.28 -5.96 5.24
C LEU A 94 12.45 -6.92 5.07
N ASP A 95 13.14 -7.30 6.16
CA ASP A 95 14.16 -8.35 6.13
C ASP A 95 13.52 -9.75 6.08
N ASN A 96 12.22 -9.85 6.41
CA ASN A 96 11.47 -11.08 6.30
C ASN A 96 10.89 -11.22 4.87
N PRO A 97 11.35 -12.21 4.07
CA PRO A 97 10.91 -12.35 2.69
C PRO A 97 9.40 -12.61 2.55
N ALA A 98 8.75 -13.22 3.55
CA ALA A 98 7.30 -13.44 3.53
C ALA A 98 6.52 -12.14 3.72
N HIS A 99 7.03 -11.21 4.53
CA HIS A 99 6.43 -9.89 4.72
C HIS A 99 6.61 -9.01 3.48
N LEU A 100 7.79 -9.07 2.87
CA LEU A 100 8.07 -8.38 1.61
C LEU A 100 7.19 -8.90 0.46
N ASP A 101 7.04 -10.22 0.33
CA ASP A 101 6.13 -10.83 -0.65
C ASP A 101 4.68 -10.41 -0.42
N ALA A 102 4.20 -10.37 0.84
CA ALA A 102 2.87 -9.87 1.16
C ALA A 102 2.68 -8.40 0.75
N LEU A 103 3.68 -7.54 0.98
CA LEU A 103 3.65 -6.15 0.56
C LEU A 103 3.63 -6.01 -0.98
N ARG A 104 4.45 -6.76 -1.70
CA ARG A 104 4.47 -6.77 -3.18
C ARG A 104 3.14 -7.23 -3.75
N ARG A 105 2.58 -8.34 -3.26
CA ARG A 105 1.26 -8.85 -3.67
C ARG A 105 0.15 -7.85 -3.41
N ALA A 106 0.22 -7.11 -2.31
CA ALA A 106 -0.75 -6.06 -2.02
C ALA A 106 -0.65 -4.91 -3.03
N TYR A 107 0.57 -4.49 -3.40
CA TYR A 107 0.75 -3.52 -4.49
C TYR A 107 0.29 -4.07 -5.85
N GLU A 108 0.48 -5.35 -6.16
CA GLU A 108 -0.05 -5.97 -7.38
C GLU A 108 -1.59 -6.01 -7.39
N ARG A 109 -2.20 -6.27 -6.23
CA ARG A 109 -3.65 -6.32 -6.07
C ARG A 109 -4.33 -4.95 -6.22
N PHE A 110 -3.67 -3.88 -5.79
CA PHE A 110 -4.22 -2.52 -5.79
C PHE A 110 -3.36 -1.57 -6.63
N PRO A 111 -3.36 -1.71 -7.98
CA PRO A 111 -2.48 -0.96 -8.86
C PRO A 111 -2.69 0.56 -8.77
N GLU A 112 -3.82 1.05 -8.27
CA GLU A 112 -4.10 2.47 -8.08
C GLU A 112 -3.25 3.10 -6.96
N ILE A 113 -2.90 2.33 -5.91
CA ILE A 113 -2.19 2.85 -4.73
C ILE A 113 -0.86 3.49 -5.14
N GLY A 114 -0.63 4.69 -4.60
CA GLY A 114 0.52 5.55 -4.92
C GLY A 114 0.47 6.13 -6.34
N GLY A 115 -0.72 6.18 -6.95
CA GLY A 115 -0.94 6.78 -8.26
C GLY A 115 -0.25 6.05 -9.41
N ARG A 116 -0.06 4.72 -9.27
CA ARG A 116 0.68 3.90 -10.25
C ARG A 116 -0.15 3.55 -11.48
N SER A 117 -1.46 3.36 -11.35
CA SER A 117 -2.35 3.28 -12.51
C SER A 117 -2.41 4.63 -13.23
N THR A 118 -2.26 4.62 -14.55
CA THR A 118 -2.59 5.77 -15.40
C THR A 118 -4.11 5.86 -15.56
N PRO A 119 -4.69 7.07 -15.64
CA PRO A 119 -6.05 7.25 -16.16
C PRO A 119 -6.23 6.66 -17.56
#